data_AF-A0A7K4VT89-F1
#
_entry.id   AF-A0A7K4VT89-F1
#
_cell.length_a   1.000
_cell.length_b   1.000
_cell.length_c   1.000
_cell.angle_alpha   90.00
_cell.angle_beta   90.00
_cell.angle_gamma   90.00
#
_symmetry.space_group_name_H-M   'P 1'
#
loop_
_entity.id
_entity.type
_entity.pdbx_description
1 polymer ?
#
loop_
_entity_poly.entity_id
_entity_poly.type
_entity_poly.pdbx_seq_one_letter_code
_entity_poly.pdbx_strand_id
1 'polypeptide(L)'
;TPGTGARSIRPYQSSGQYLYAMKEDLAEWLKELYDLDIEVSTFLEVLETGAVLCSHANHVTQVAGEFAQVCPEVAQHLHLPSAGVTCNLTAQPGTFQARDNVSNFIQWCRKEMGIKDVLMFETEDLVLRKNEKNFVLCLLELARHASRFGMRAPTLVQMEEEIEEELRQELELPPPEPALPRAPRRAPRDLQNLDQMVQHLVSRCTCPVQFPMIKISEGKYRVGDSDSLIFVRILREHVMVRVGGGWDTLEHYLDKHDPCRCTSLSHKQARRGRSPQQQVQHEVRLCPAARSPQPALLLVSRSQSPLPPVPW
;
A
#
# COMPACT_ATOMS: atom_id res chain seq x y z
N THR A 1 32.89 -28.95 13.24
CA THR A 1 31.61 -28.61 13.93
C THR A 1 31.97 -27.96 15.25
N PRO A 2 31.22 -26.96 15.75
CA PRO A 2 29.86 -26.49 15.40
C PRO A 2 29.91 -25.19 14.54
N GLY A 3 28.90 -24.73 13.80
CA GLY A 3 27.46 -25.01 13.79
C GLY A 3 26.66 -23.78 14.19
N THR A 4 25.79 -23.30 13.27
CA THR A 4 24.63 -22.37 13.46
C THR A 4 24.91 -20.88 13.77
N GLY A 5 24.19 -19.91 13.21
CA GLY A 5 22.84 -19.97 12.63
C GLY A 5 22.63 -19.05 11.42
N ALA A 6 21.98 -19.61 10.41
CA ALA A 6 21.26 -18.83 9.41
C ALA A 6 20.30 -17.88 10.13
N ARG A 7 20.32 -16.60 9.75
CA ARG A 7 19.33 -15.62 10.21
C ARG A 7 17.96 -16.14 9.79
N SER A 8 17.25 -16.69 10.78
CA SER A 8 15.87 -17.13 10.66
C SER A 8 15.04 -15.94 10.18
N ILE A 9 14.57 -15.99 8.95
CA ILE A 9 13.52 -15.11 8.43
C ILE A 9 12.32 -15.40 9.32
N ARG A 10 12.08 -14.54 10.31
CA ARG A 10 10.95 -14.68 11.21
C ARG A 10 9.68 -14.61 10.34
N PRO A 11 8.77 -15.59 10.42
CA PRO A 11 7.48 -15.47 9.78
C PRO A 11 6.76 -14.31 10.48
N TYR A 12 6.64 -13.17 9.80
CA TYR A 12 5.79 -12.10 10.29
C TYR A 12 4.35 -12.60 10.31
N GLN A 13 3.65 -12.35 11.41
CA GLN A 13 2.21 -12.50 11.46
C GLN A 13 1.60 -11.60 10.38
N SER A 14 0.60 -12.12 9.68
CA SER A 14 0.04 -11.60 8.43
C SER A 14 -0.23 -10.08 8.41
N SER A 15 -0.65 -9.47 9.53
CA SER A 15 -0.88 -8.02 9.59
C SER A 15 0.36 -7.12 9.74
N GLY A 16 1.54 -7.67 10.06
CA GLY A 16 2.75 -6.89 10.34
C GLY A 16 3.54 -6.49 9.09
N GLN A 17 3.46 -7.28 8.01
CA GLN A 17 4.30 -7.09 6.82
C GLN A 17 3.97 -5.81 6.05
N TYR A 18 2.68 -5.53 5.83
CA TYR A 18 2.30 -4.31 5.10
C TYR A 18 2.61 -3.05 5.90
N LEU A 19 2.41 -3.09 7.22
CA LEU A 19 2.72 -1.98 8.10
C LEU A 19 4.24 -1.71 8.13
N TYR A 20 5.05 -2.76 8.09
CA TYR A 20 6.49 -2.64 7.96
C TYR A 20 6.89 -1.91 6.67
N ALA A 21 6.34 -2.31 5.52
CA ALA A 21 6.61 -1.67 4.22
C ALA A 21 6.21 -0.18 4.22
N MET A 22 5.07 0.16 4.83
CA MET A 22 4.62 1.55 4.98
C MET A 22 5.55 2.36 5.89
N LYS A 23 6.01 1.79 7.01
CA LYS A 23 6.98 2.46 7.90
C LYS A 23 8.32 2.66 7.21
N GLU A 24 8.78 1.71 6.41
CA GLU A 24 10.03 1.83 5.65
C GLU A 24 9.97 2.97 4.64
N ASP A 25 8.87 3.11 3.88
CA ASP A 25 8.69 4.21 2.93
C ASP A 25 8.61 5.57 3.64
N LEU A 26 7.88 5.66 4.75
CA LEU A 26 7.81 6.89 5.56
C LEU A 26 9.16 7.24 6.19
N ALA A 27 9.93 6.25 6.66
CA ALA A 27 11.27 6.47 7.21
C ALA A 27 12.20 7.05 6.14
N GLU A 28 12.24 6.45 4.94
CA GLU A 28 13.04 6.96 3.82
C GLU A 28 12.61 8.38 3.41
N TRP A 29 11.31 8.62 3.36
CA TRP A 29 10.76 9.93 3.02
C TRP A 29 11.20 11.02 4.02
N LEU A 30 11.06 10.78 5.32
CA LEU A 30 11.48 11.71 6.37
C LEU A 30 13.00 11.87 6.42
N LYS A 31 13.76 10.78 6.21
CA LYS A 31 15.23 10.81 6.08
C LYS A 31 15.67 11.79 5.01
N GLU A 32 15.08 11.71 3.82
CA GLU A 32 15.43 12.61 2.72
C GLU A 32 14.92 14.05 2.88
N LEU A 33 13.83 14.28 3.61
CA LEU A 33 13.31 15.63 3.85
C LEU A 33 14.12 16.39 4.90
N TYR A 34 14.65 15.68 5.90
CA TYR A 34 15.17 16.29 7.13
C TYR A 34 16.57 15.81 7.52
N ASP A 35 17.23 15.02 6.67
CA ASP A 35 18.54 14.41 6.91
C ASP A 35 18.60 13.64 8.24
N LEU A 36 17.53 12.90 8.54
CA LEU A 36 17.38 12.15 9.80
C LEU A 36 18.04 10.78 9.70
N ASP A 37 18.72 10.37 10.77
CA ASP A 37 19.12 8.97 10.92
C ASP A 37 17.93 8.13 11.42
N ILE A 38 17.02 7.84 10.50
CA ILE A 38 15.82 7.05 10.74
C ILE A 38 15.86 5.78 9.87
N GLU A 39 15.47 4.67 10.48
CA GLU A 39 15.29 3.37 9.86
C GLU A 39 13.91 2.81 10.24
N VAL A 40 13.45 1.76 9.57
CA VAL A 40 12.15 1.12 9.89
C VAL A 40 12.09 0.57 11.33
N SER A 41 13.23 0.15 11.89
CA SER A 41 13.37 -0.34 13.28
C SER A 41 13.30 0.79 14.30
N THR A 42 13.90 1.95 14.00
CA THR A 42 13.95 3.14 14.87
C THR A 42 12.87 4.16 14.57
N PHE A 43 12.02 3.90 13.56
CA PHE A 43 11.02 4.83 13.02
C PHE A 43 10.19 5.50 14.11
N LEU A 44 9.74 4.68 15.04
CA LEU A 44 8.91 5.08 16.14
C LEU A 44 9.70 5.82 17.23
N GLU A 45 10.92 5.37 17.53
CA GLU A 45 11.81 5.96 18.55
C GLU A 45 12.21 7.39 18.17
N VAL A 46 12.61 7.59 16.91
CA VAL A 46 13.00 8.92 16.40
C VAL A 46 11.85 9.93 16.47
N LEU A 47 10.60 9.47 16.35
CA LEU A 47 9.42 10.34 16.29
C LEU A 47 8.72 10.54 17.64
N GLU A 48 9.08 9.78 18.69
CA GLU A 48 8.27 9.71 19.92
C GLU A 48 8.31 10.97 20.79
N THR A 49 9.28 11.86 20.58
CA THR A 49 9.32 13.18 21.24
C THR A 49 8.33 14.17 20.63
N GLY A 50 7.76 13.85 19.46
CA GLY A 50 6.90 14.74 18.67
C GLY A 50 7.63 15.91 18.01
N ALA A 51 8.92 16.13 18.29
CA ALA A 51 9.65 17.30 17.79
C ALA A 51 9.77 17.31 16.25
N VAL A 52 10.10 16.15 15.67
CA VAL A 52 10.14 15.98 14.20
C VAL A 52 8.77 16.18 13.58
N LEU A 53 7.69 15.72 14.23
CA LEU A 53 6.33 15.90 13.75
C LEU A 53 5.92 17.37 13.72
N CYS A 54 6.23 18.11 14.79
CA CYS A 54 6.00 19.55 14.82
C CYS A 54 6.83 20.30 13.77
N SER A 55 8.10 19.93 13.61
CA SER A 55 8.95 20.48 12.54
C SER A 55 8.37 20.19 11.16
N HIS A 56 7.82 18.99 10.95
CA HIS A 56 7.18 18.61 9.71
C HIS A 56 5.93 19.44 9.43
N ALA A 57 5.02 19.60 10.41
CA ALA A 57 3.85 20.46 10.29
C ALA A 57 4.23 21.91 9.92
N ASN A 58 5.23 22.48 10.58
CA ASN A 58 5.73 23.82 10.28
C ASN A 58 6.30 23.94 8.87
N HIS A 59 7.05 22.93 8.41
CA HIS A 59 7.56 22.90 7.04
C HIS A 59 6.42 22.79 6.01
N VAL A 60 5.41 21.94 6.26
CA VAL A 60 4.22 21.84 5.40
C VAL A 60 3.51 23.20 5.31
N THR A 61 3.32 23.89 6.43
CA THR A 61 2.73 25.24 6.46
C THR A 61 3.55 26.25 5.66
N GLN A 62 4.89 26.20 5.76
CA GLN A 62 5.76 27.06 4.97
C GLN A 62 5.59 26.80 3.46
N VAL A 63 5.68 25.54 3.03
CA VAL A 63 5.52 25.16 1.61
C VAL A 63 4.16 25.57 1.08
N ALA A 64 3.09 25.43 1.88
CA ALA A 64 1.75 25.89 1.50
C ALA A 64 1.69 27.42 1.29
N GLY A 65 2.37 28.19 2.15
CA GLY A 65 2.49 29.64 2.01
C GLY A 65 3.25 30.05 0.74
N GLU A 66 4.38 29.40 0.46
CA GLU A 66 5.16 29.61 -0.76
C GLU A 66 4.34 29.26 -2.01
N PHE A 67 3.63 28.13 -1.99
CA PHE A 67 2.72 27.73 -3.05
C PHE A 67 1.62 28.76 -3.30
N ALA A 68 1.00 29.29 -2.24
CA ALA A 68 -0.05 30.29 -2.37
C ALA A 68 0.44 31.60 -3.01
N GLN A 69 1.72 31.95 -2.81
CA GLN A 69 2.33 33.11 -3.46
C GLN A 69 2.61 32.85 -4.94
N VAL A 70 3.07 31.65 -5.30
CA VAL A 70 3.42 31.30 -6.69
C VAL A 70 2.18 30.99 -7.54
N CYS A 71 1.14 30.39 -6.96
CA CYS A 71 -0.05 29.93 -7.66
C CYS A 71 -1.35 30.34 -6.92
N PRO A 72 -1.64 31.64 -6.76
CA PRO A 72 -2.77 32.12 -5.95
C PRO A 72 -4.14 31.64 -6.47
N GLU A 73 -4.33 31.56 -7.79
CA GLU A 73 -5.57 31.10 -8.40
C GLU A 73 -5.84 29.60 -8.18
N VAL A 74 -4.79 28.79 -8.00
CA VAL A 74 -4.93 27.37 -7.67
C VAL A 74 -5.14 27.23 -6.16
N ALA A 75 -4.38 27.99 -5.37
CA ALA A 75 -4.44 27.99 -3.91
C ALA A 75 -5.83 28.30 -3.35
N GLN A 76 -6.60 29.21 -3.96
CA GLN A 76 -7.97 29.52 -3.53
C GLN A 76 -8.94 28.32 -3.59
N HIS A 77 -8.60 27.29 -4.38
CA HIS A 77 -9.39 26.06 -4.53
C HIS A 77 -8.87 24.91 -3.66
N LEU A 78 -7.79 25.13 -2.90
CA LEU A 78 -7.15 24.13 -2.05
C LEU A 78 -7.34 24.50 -0.57
N HIS A 79 -7.40 23.46 0.27
CA HIS A 79 -7.30 23.64 1.71
C HIS A 79 -5.82 23.70 2.09
N LEU A 80 -5.33 24.91 2.38
CA LEU A 80 -3.94 25.16 2.74
C LEU A 80 -3.82 25.48 4.24
N PRO A 81 -2.85 24.88 4.94
CA PRO A 81 -2.58 25.23 6.34
C PRO A 81 -2.10 26.68 6.42
N SER A 82 -2.66 27.42 7.37
CA SER A 82 -2.40 28.86 7.55
C SER A 82 -1.52 29.17 8.76
N ALA A 83 -1.53 28.28 9.75
CA ALA A 83 -0.74 28.40 10.96
C ALA A 83 0.07 27.13 11.22
N GLY A 84 1.27 27.29 11.77
CA GLY A 84 2.11 26.19 12.24
C GLY A 84 1.76 25.75 13.66
N VAL A 85 2.66 24.98 14.26
CA VAL A 85 2.57 24.46 15.63
C VAL A 85 3.74 24.91 16.49
N THR A 86 3.47 25.08 17.78
CA THR A 86 4.50 25.23 18.81
C THR A 86 5.18 23.90 19.09
N CYS A 87 6.49 23.94 19.29
CA CYS A 87 7.30 22.76 19.53
C CYS A 87 8.28 22.98 20.69
N ASN A 88 8.28 22.07 21.65
CA ASN A 88 9.33 21.99 22.66
C ASN A 88 10.43 21.04 22.19
N LEU A 89 11.54 21.59 21.70
CA LEU A 89 12.70 20.84 21.21
C LEU A 89 13.50 20.13 22.33
N THR A 90 13.25 20.48 23.59
CA THR A 90 13.93 19.87 24.74
C THR A 90 13.20 18.66 25.31
N ALA A 91 12.02 18.34 24.75
CA ALA A 91 11.20 17.21 25.17
C ALA A 91 11.97 15.89 25.08
N GLN A 92 11.90 15.11 26.16
CA GLN A 92 12.52 13.79 26.23
C GLN A 92 11.47 12.70 25.96
N PRO A 93 11.87 11.54 25.43
CA PRO A 93 10.97 10.39 25.24
C PRO A 93 10.14 10.04 26.47
N GLY A 94 8.87 9.70 26.26
CA GLY A 94 7.94 9.29 27.34
C GLY A 94 7.46 10.40 28.28
N THR A 95 7.94 11.64 28.14
CA THR A 95 7.56 12.76 29.02
C THR A 95 6.21 13.39 28.67
N PHE A 96 5.67 14.20 29.59
CA PHE A 96 4.49 15.02 29.30
C PHE A 96 4.75 16.03 28.18
N GLN A 97 5.96 16.59 28.09
CA GLN A 97 6.36 17.50 27.03
C GLN A 97 6.36 16.82 25.65
N ALA A 98 6.79 15.56 25.57
CA ALA A 98 6.70 14.79 24.33
C ALA A 98 5.24 14.57 23.92
N ARG A 99 4.37 14.21 24.86
CA ARG A 99 2.93 14.07 24.60
C ARG A 99 2.29 15.39 24.15
N ASP A 100 2.72 16.52 24.71
CA ASP A 100 2.24 17.86 24.34
C ASP A 100 2.63 18.22 22.89
N ASN A 101 3.89 17.98 22.49
CA ASN A 101 4.31 18.12 21.10
C ASN A 101 3.44 17.27 20.14
N VAL A 102 3.24 15.99 20.47
CA VAL A 102 2.41 15.09 19.65
C VAL A 102 0.95 15.58 19.59
N SER A 103 0.41 16.07 20.71
CA SER A 103 -0.93 16.66 20.77
C SER A 103 -1.05 17.89 19.87
N ASN A 104 -0.07 18.80 19.89
CA ASN A 104 -0.04 19.97 19.02
C ASN A 104 -0.06 19.58 17.53
N PHE A 105 0.73 18.57 17.16
CA PHE A 105 0.72 18.02 15.80
C PHE A 105 -0.64 17.43 15.41
N ILE A 106 -1.24 16.60 16.28
CA ILE A 106 -2.56 15.99 16.05
C ILE A 106 -3.63 17.08 15.84
N GLN A 107 -3.63 18.11 16.69
CA GLN A 107 -4.59 19.22 16.58
C GLN A 107 -4.42 19.98 15.26
N TRP A 108 -3.17 20.21 14.83
CA TRP A 108 -2.86 20.83 13.55
C TRP A 108 -3.30 19.98 12.36
N CYS A 109 -3.03 18.68 12.35
CA CYS A 109 -3.51 17.76 11.31
C CYS A 109 -5.04 17.80 11.16
N ARG A 110 -5.76 17.84 12.29
CA ARG A 110 -7.22 17.94 12.28
C ARG A 110 -7.70 19.29 11.74
N LYS A 111 -7.13 20.38 12.25
CA LYS A 111 -7.63 21.75 12.02
C LYS A 111 -7.14 22.34 10.70
N GLU A 112 -5.83 22.29 10.46
CA GLU A 112 -5.17 22.97 9.33
C GLU A 112 -5.07 22.07 8.09
N MET A 113 -5.10 20.74 8.26
CA MET A 113 -5.05 19.80 7.14
C MET A 113 -6.36 19.05 6.87
N GLY A 114 -7.35 19.16 7.76
CA GLY A 114 -8.67 18.55 7.56
C GLY A 114 -8.67 17.01 7.56
N ILE A 115 -7.68 16.38 8.20
CA ILE A 115 -7.59 14.93 8.27
C ILE A 115 -8.74 14.38 9.14
N LYS A 116 -9.50 13.43 8.57
CA LYS A 116 -10.69 12.84 9.22
C LYS A 116 -10.28 12.02 10.45
N ASP A 117 -11.09 12.08 11.52
CA ASP A 117 -10.80 11.39 12.78
C ASP A 117 -10.60 9.87 12.64
N VAL A 118 -11.23 9.24 11.63
CA VAL A 118 -11.06 7.81 11.35
C VAL A 118 -9.63 7.42 10.93
N LEU A 119 -8.82 8.40 10.53
CA LEU A 119 -7.40 8.24 10.17
C LEU A 119 -6.45 8.89 11.18
N MET A 120 -6.99 9.58 12.19
CA MET A 120 -6.18 10.22 13.22
C MET A 120 -5.67 9.18 14.23
N PHE A 121 -4.54 9.50 14.84
CA PHE A 121 -3.95 8.72 15.94
C PHE A 121 -4.02 9.51 17.24
N GLU A 122 -3.85 8.81 18.36
CA GLU A 122 -3.76 9.40 19.69
C GLU A 122 -2.30 9.54 20.15
N THR A 123 -2.04 10.40 21.13
CA THR A 123 -0.68 10.57 21.68
C THR A 123 -0.09 9.25 22.20
N GLU A 124 -0.91 8.40 22.82
CA GLU A 124 -0.51 7.09 23.34
C GLU A 124 -0.18 6.07 22.25
N ASP A 125 -0.73 6.23 21.03
CA ASP A 125 -0.45 5.35 19.90
C ASP A 125 1.02 5.43 19.50
N LEU A 126 1.59 6.63 19.57
CA LEU A 126 3.00 6.88 19.31
C LEU A 126 3.86 6.71 20.55
N VAL A 127 3.54 7.39 21.66
CA VAL A 127 4.41 7.47 22.85
C VAL A 127 4.47 6.14 23.61
N LEU A 128 3.36 5.40 23.69
CA LEU A 128 3.30 4.09 24.35
C LEU A 128 3.17 2.91 23.37
N ARG A 129 3.32 3.17 22.06
CA ARG A 129 3.26 2.15 21.00
C ARG A 129 1.95 1.35 21.00
N LYS A 130 0.83 1.97 21.40
CA LYS A 130 -0.46 1.27 21.49
C LYS A 130 -1.03 0.88 20.12
N ASN A 131 -0.85 1.72 19.11
CA ASN A 131 -1.39 1.48 17.78
C ASN A 131 -0.58 2.20 16.69
N GLU A 132 0.46 1.54 16.22
CA GLU A 132 1.33 2.07 15.15
C GLU A 132 0.58 2.28 13.82
N LYS A 133 -0.48 1.52 13.57
CA LYS A 133 -1.22 1.56 12.30
C LYS A 133 -1.87 2.93 12.07
N ASN A 134 -2.59 3.45 13.05
CA ASN A 134 -3.26 4.74 12.90
C ASN A 134 -2.24 5.87 12.69
N PHE A 135 -1.10 5.81 13.39
CA PHE A 135 -0.03 6.77 13.22
C PHE A 135 0.53 6.77 11.78
N VAL A 136 0.82 5.59 11.23
CA VAL A 136 1.30 5.44 9.85
C VAL A 136 0.28 5.91 8.83
N LEU A 137 -1.00 5.56 9.00
CA LEU A 137 -2.07 5.98 8.09
C LEU A 137 -2.29 7.49 8.12
N CYS A 138 -2.20 8.12 9.30
CA CYS A 138 -2.29 9.57 9.45
C CYS A 138 -1.18 10.29 8.67
N LEU A 139 0.07 9.81 8.77
CA LEU A 139 1.20 10.41 8.05
C LEU A 139 1.08 10.25 6.53
N LEU A 140 0.60 9.10 6.05
CA LEU A 140 0.32 8.92 4.61
C LEU A 140 -0.78 9.86 4.13
N GLU A 141 -1.86 10.04 4.90
CA GLU A 141 -2.93 10.99 4.57
C GLU A 141 -2.43 12.44 4.53
N LEU A 142 -1.61 12.82 5.52
CA LEU A 142 -0.97 14.13 5.54
C LEU A 142 -0.14 14.36 4.28
N ALA A 143 0.66 13.36 3.88
CA ALA A 143 1.50 13.46 2.69
C ALA A 143 0.67 13.56 1.39
N ARG A 144 -0.47 12.87 1.28
CA ARG A 144 -1.41 13.05 0.15
C ARG A 144 -1.95 14.47 0.06
N HIS A 145 -2.26 15.08 1.20
CA HIS A 145 -2.76 16.45 1.22
C HIS A 145 -1.64 17.43 0.85
N ALA A 146 -0.45 17.24 1.41
CA ALA A 146 0.69 18.12 1.19
C ALA A 146 1.26 18.06 -0.23
N SER A 147 1.14 16.91 -0.93
CA SER A 147 1.62 16.77 -2.31
C SER A 147 0.91 17.71 -3.29
N ARG A 148 -0.36 18.05 -3.02
CA ARG A 148 -1.19 18.91 -3.86
C ARG A 148 -0.67 20.35 -3.98
N PHE A 149 0.16 20.79 -3.04
CA PHE A 149 0.78 22.12 -3.04
C PHE A 149 2.31 22.04 -3.05
N GLY A 150 2.87 20.97 -3.60
CA GLY A 150 4.28 20.89 -3.98
C GLY A 150 5.20 20.24 -2.96
N MET A 151 4.70 19.76 -1.82
CA MET A 151 5.53 18.98 -0.92
C MET A 151 5.84 17.61 -1.54
N ARG A 152 7.10 17.17 -1.46
CA ARG A 152 7.47 15.85 -1.94
C ARG A 152 6.75 14.77 -1.12
N ALA A 153 6.11 13.83 -1.79
CA ALA A 153 5.37 12.73 -1.16
C ALA A 153 6.22 11.44 -1.03
N PRO A 154 5.89 10.53 -0.10
CA PRO A 154 6.48 9.20 -0.03
C PRO A 154 6.09 8.34 -1.26
N THR A 155 6.82 7.26 -1.52
CA THR A 155 6.66 6.48 -2.77
C THR A 155 5.26 5.89 -2.89
N LEU A 156 4.65 5.46 -1.78
CA LEU A 156 3.29 4.93 -1.76
C LEU A 156 2.25 5.93 -2.29
N VAL A 157 2.37 7.19 -1.90
CA VAL A 157 1.47 8.25 -2.37
C VAL A 157 1.73 8.56 -3.85
N GLN A 158 2.99 8.59 -4.27
CA GLN A 158 3.33 8.77 -5.69
C GLN A 158 2.74 7.66 -6.58
N MET A 159 2.77 6.41 -6.10
CA MET A 159 2.16 5.28 -6.80
C MET A 159 0.63 5.36 -6.83
N GLU A 160 -0.02 5.92 -5.79
CA GLU A 160 -1.47 6.17 -5.80
C GLU A 160 -1.83 7.17 -6.91
N GLU A 161 -1.11 8.28 -7.00
CA GLU A 161 -1.30 9.32 -8.03
C GLU A 161 -1.05 8.76 -9.44
N GLU A 162 -0.06 7.88 -9.60
CA GLU A 162 0.23 7.19 -10.86
C GLU A 162 -0.93 6.27 -11.27
N ILE A 163 -1.42 5.43 -10.36
CA ILE A 163 -2.56 4.53 -10.61
C ILE A 163 -3.81 5.33 -10.96
N GLU A 164 -4.09 6.42 -10.25
CA GLU A 164 -5.25 7.27 -10.52
C GLU A 164 -5.16 7.90 -11.92
N GLU A 165 -3.97 8.36 -12.33
CA GLU A 165 -3.75 8.93 -13.65
C GLU A 165 -3.88 7.88 -14.76
N GLU A 166 -3.33 6.68 -14.58
CA GLU A 166 -3.50 5.57 -15.52
C GLU A 166 -4.98 5.20 -15.69
N LEU A 167 -5.73 5.12 -14.59
CA LEU A 167 -7.15 4.82 -14.61
C LEU A 167 -7.95 5.94 -15.29
N ARG A 168 -7.60 7.20 -15.02
CA ARG A 168 -8.20 8.37 -15.68
C ARG A 168 -8.03 8.32 -17.19
N GLN A 169 -6.81 8.00 -17.65
CA GLN A 169 -6.50 7.88 -19.08
C GLN A 169 -7.26 6.73 -19.75
N GLU A 170 -7.32 5.56 -19.10
CA GLU A 170 -8.10 4.42 -19.61
C GLU A 170 -9.60 4.70 -19.70
N LEU A 171 -10.14 5.53 -18.80
CA LEU A 171 -11.53 5.94 -18.81
C LEU A 171 -11.81 7.20 -19.65
N GLU A 172 -10.80 7.73 -20.36
CA GLU A 172 -10.86 8.96 -21.16
C GLU A 172 -11.45 10.16 -20.39
N LEU A 173 -11.19 10.22 -19.08
CA LEU A 173 -11.71 11.27 -18.22
C LEU A 173 -10.92 12.57 -18.38
N PRO A 174 -11.56 13.74 -18.24
CA PRO A 174 -10.87 15.01 -18.31
C PRO A 174 -9.83 15.15 -17.19
N PRO A 175 -8.77 15.97 -17.38
CA PRO A 175 -7.81 16.29 -16.34
C PRO A 175 -8.49 16.88 -15.09
N PRO A 176 -7.94 16.66 -13.89
CA PRO A 176 -8.48 17.26 -12.67
C PRO A 176 -8.29 18.77 -12.70
N GLU A 177 -9.37 19.50 -12.38
CA GLU A 177 -9.34 20.95 -12.17
C GLU A 177 -9.27 21.28 -10.67
N PRO A 178 -8.43 22.23 -10.23
CA PRO A 178 -7.41 22.93 -11.03
C PRO A 178 -6.20 22.02 -11.37
N ALA A 179 -5.55 22.30 -12.50
CA ALA A 179 -4.33 21.59 -12.89
C ALA A 179 -3.21 21.90 -11.89
N LEU A 180 -2.90 20.94 -11.01
CA LEU A 180 -1.89 21.11 -9.97
C LEU A 180 -0.48 21.05 -10.57
N PRO A 181 0.44 21.95 -10.16
CA PRO A 181 1.86 21.82 -10.49
C PRO A 181 2.37 20.47 -9.99
N ARG A 182 2.85 19.62 -10.90
CA ARG A 182 3.34 18.29 -10.53
C ARG A 182 4.65 18.43 -9.77
N ALA A 183 4.71 17.88 -8.55
CA ALA A 183 5.96 17.76 -7.82
C ALA A 183 6.97 16.91 -8.64
N PRO A 184 8.28 17.16 -8.51
CA PRO A 184 9.29 16.35 -9.17
C PRO A 184 9.15 14.88 -8.73
N ARG A 185 8.78 14.03 -9.70
CA ARG A 185 8.64 12.60 -9.49
C ARG A 185 10.03 11.98 -9.33
N ARG A 186 10.17 10.98 -8.43
CA ARG A 186 11.32 10.07 -8.53
C ARG A 186 11.26 9.39 -9.90
N ALA A 187 12.43 9.11 -10.49
CA ALA A 187 12.50 8.32 -11.72
C ALA A 187 11.69 7.02 -11.54
N PRO A 188 10.94 6.57 -12.56
CA PRO A 188 10.17 5.33 -12.46
C PRO A 188 11.08 4.21 -11.96
N ARG A 189 10.69 3.56 -10.85
CA ARG A 189 11.38 2.34 -10.45
C ARG A 189 11.12 1.31 -11.52
N ASP A 190 12.20 0.75 -12.06
CA ASP A 190 12.16 -0.22 -13.13
C ASP A 190 11.25 -1.38 -12.72
N LEU A 191 10.09 -1.51 -13.39
CA LEU A 191 9.16 -2.63 -13.23
C LEU A 191 9.73 -3.93 -13.83
N GLN A 192 10.96 -3.87 -14.35
CA GLN A 192 11.76 -5.04 -14.68
C GLN A 192 11.73 -6.01 -13.49
N ASN A 193 11.14 -7.18 -13.72
CA ASN A 193 10.90 -8.28 -12.77
C ASN A 193 9.60 -8.24 -11.94
N LEU A 194 8.71 -7.25 -12.08
CA LEU A 194 7.43 -7.25 -11.34
C LEU A 194 6.67 -8.56 -11.55
N ASP A 195 6.50 -8.98 -12.81
CA ASP A 195 5.79 -10.23 -13.14
C ASP A 195 6.46 -11.45 -12.53
N GLN A 196 7.80 -11.49 -12.50
CA GLN A 196 8.54 -12.60 -11.92
C GLN A 196 8.33 -12.68 -10.41
N MET A 197 8.35 -11.53 -9.72
CA MET A 197 8.08 -11.46 -8.28
C MET A 197 6.63 -11.86 -7.95
N VAL A 198 5.67 -11.41 -8.76
CA VAL A 198 4.25 -11.81 -8.64
C VAL A 198 4.12 -13.32 -8.84
N GLN A 199 4.70 -13.88 -9.90
CA GLN A 199 4.68 -15.31 -10.19
C GLN A 199 5.27 -16.13 -9.04
N HIS A 200 6.41 -15.70 -8.47
CA HIS A 200 7.04 -16.35 -7.31
C HIS A 200 6.15 -16.36 -6.07
N LEU A 201 5.37 -15.30 -5.83
CA LEU A 201 4.45 -15.24 -4.69
C LEU A 201 3.21 -16.12 -4.90
N VAL A 202 2.67 -16.14 -6.13
CA VAL A 202 1.53 -16.98 -6.50
C VAL A 202 1.90 -18.46 -6.54
N SER A 203 3.12 -18.81 -6.96
CA SER A 203 3.59 -20.21 -7.05
C SER A 203 3.73 -20.91 -5.70
N ARG A 204 3.64 -20.18 -4.59
CA ARG A 204 3.60 -20.75 -3.23
C ARG A 204 2.25 -21.40 -2.90
N CYS A 205 1.23 -21.20 -3.74
CA CYS A 205 -0.07 -21.86 -3.62
C CYS A 205 0.08 -23.38 -3.73
N THR A 206 -0.55 -24.12 -2.81
CA THR A 206 -0.58 -25.59 -2.77
C THR A 206 -1.96 -26.16 -3.15
N CYS A 207 -2.89 -25.32 -3.59
CA CYS A 207 -4.20 -25.75 -4.04
C CYS A 207 -4.10 -26.63 -5.30
N PRO A 208 -4.99 -27.63 -5.48
CA PRO A 208 -5.06 -28.42 -6.72
C PRO A 208 -5.46 -27.57 -7.93
N VAL A 209 -6.19 -26.47 -7.69
CA VAL A 209 -6.47 -25.41 -8.64
C VAL A 209 -5.94 -24.14 -8.01
N GLN A 210 -4.94 -23.51 -8.62
CA GLN A 210 -4.34 -22.30 -8.07
C GLN A 210 -5.34 -21.15 -8.06
N PHE A 211 -5.21 -20.28 -7.05
CA PHE A 211 -5.97 -19.04 -6.98
C PHE A 211 -5.69 -18.21 -8.25
N PRO A 212 -6.70 -17.91 -9.08
CA PRO A 212 -6.47 -17.32 -10.39
C PRO A 212 -6.02 -15.87 -10.24
N MET A 213 -4.84 -15.57 -10.79
CA MET A 213 -4.27 -14.23 -10.89
C MET A 213 -3.74 -14.02 -12.30
N ILE A 214 -4.44 -13.21 -13.09
CA ILE A 214 -4.22 -13.05 -14.54
C ILE A 214 -3.71 -11.64 -14.81
N LYS A 215 -2.53 -11.52 -15.44
CA LYS A 215 -2.01 -10.22 -15.87
C LYS A 215 -2.89 -9.64 -16.99
N ILE A 216 -3.38 -8.42 -16.80
CA ILE A 216 -4.13 -7.67 -17.81
C ILE A 216 -3.19 -6.75 -18.59
N SER A 217 -2.42 -5.96 -17.86
CA SER A 217 -1.34 -5.11 -18.36
C SER A 217 -0.25 -4.99 -17.29
N GLU A 218 0.82 -4.25 -17.57
CA GLU A 218 1.88 -4.04 -16.61
C GLU A 218 1.33 -3.41 -15.32
N GLY A 219 1.60 -4.03 -14.17
CA GLY A 219 1.08 -3.57 -12.89
C GLY A 219 -0.43 -3.74 -12.68
N LYS A 220 -1.16 -4.41 -13.58
CA LYS A 220 -2.62 -4.65 -13.45
C LYS A 220 -2.94 -6.12 -13.57
N TYR A 221 -3.60 -6.66 -12.54
CA TYR A 221 -3.93 -8.09 -12.45
C TYR A 221 -5.39 -8.27 -12.10
N ARG A 222 -6.04 -9.22 -12.76
CA ARG A 222 -7.36 -9.72 -12.41
C ARG A 222 -7.20 -10.86 -11.43
N VAL A 223 -7.98 -10.84 -10.36
CA VAL A 223 -7.89 -11.80 -9.26
C VAL A 223 -9.22 -12.47 -9.00
N GLY A 224 -9.17 -13.78 -8.72
CA GLY A 224 -10.35 -14.58 -8.39
C GLY A 224 -11.26 -14.81 -9.59
N ASP A 225 -12.47 -15.28 -9.32
CA ASP A 225 -13.49 -15.55 -10.34
C ASP A 225 -14.34 -14.30 -10.68
N SER A 226 -14.23 -13.23 -9.89
CA SER A 226 -15.14 -12.07 -9.89
C SER A 226 -14.66 -10.85 -10.71
N ASP A 227 -13.80 -11.03 -11.72
CA ASP A 227 -13.21 -9.94 -12.53
C ASP A 227 -12.65 -8.76 -11.68
N SER A 228 -12.15 -9.04 -10.47
CA SER A 228 -11.66 -8.01 -9.57
C SER A 228 -10.27 -7.56 -10.00
N LEU A 229 -10.15 -6.30 -10.44
CA LEU A 229 -8.88 -5.70 -10.84
C LEU A 229 -8.11 -5.20 -9.62
N ILE A 230 -6.83 -5.55 -9.54
CA ILE A 230 -5.89 -5.03 -8.55
C ILE A 230 -4.70 -4.38 -9.25
N PHE A 231 -4.17 -3.34 -8.63
CA PHE A 231 -2.96 -2.67 -9.11
C PHE A 231 -1.79 -3.10 -8.25
N VAL A 232 -0.69 -3.50 -8.90
CA VAL A 232 0.50 -4.03 -8.25
C VAL A 232 1.69 -3.15 -8.61
N ARG A 233 2.50 -2.83 -7.61
CA ARG A 233 3.72 -2.02 -7.75
C ARG A 233 4.85 -2.56 -6.88
N ILE A 234 6.09 -2.21 -7.22
CA ILE A 234 7.26 -2.55 -6.42
C ILE A 234 7.60 -1.37 -5.51
N LEU A 235 7.63 -1.62 -4.21
CA LEU A 235 8.17 -0.70 -3.20
C LEU A 235 9.39 -1.34 -2.57
N ARG A 236 10.59 -0.97 -3.04
CA ARG A 236 11.86 -1.56 -2.58
C ARG A 236 11.84 -3.08 -2.77
N GLU A 237 11.88 -3.86 -1.70
CA GLU A 237 11.79 -5.33 -1.73
C GLU A 237 10.35 -5.86 -1.59
N HIS A 238 9.37 -4.97 -1.44
CA HIS A 238 7.98 -5.31 -1.24
C HIS A 238 7.18 -5.26 -2.55
N VAL A 239 6.41 -6.32 -2.82
CA VAL A 239 5.36 -6.28 -3.85
C VAL A 239 4.09 -5.76 -3.21
N MET A 240 3.67 -4.56 -3.59
CA MET A 240 2.52 -3.87 -3.03
C MET A 240 1.29 -4.04 -3.91
N VAL A 241 0.13 -4.21 -3.29
CA VAL A 241 -1.19 -4.32 -3.92
C VAL A 241 -2.07 -3.17 -3.46
N ARG A 242 -2.72 -2.52 -4.42
CA ARG A 242 -3.77 -1.54 -4.19
C ARG A 242 -5.14 -2.15 -4.49
N VAL A 243 -6.00 -2.19 -3.48
CA VAL A 243 -7.41 -2.60 -3.60
C VAL A 243 -8.30 -1.55 -2.93
N GLY A 244 -9.17 -0.90 -3.70
CA GLY A 244 -10.16 0.06 -3.17
C GLY A 244 -9.55 1.18 -2.32
N GLY A 245 -9.56 1.04 -0.99
CA GLY A 245 -9.25 2.10 0.00
C GLY A 245 -7.89 2.06 0.73
N GLY A 246 -7.00 1.08 0.49
CA GLY A 246 -5.63 1.14 1.02
C GLY A 246 -4.59 0.29 0.28
N TRP A 247 -3.36 0.31 0.77
CA TRP A 247 -2.25 -0.54 0.33
C TRP A 247 -2.12 -1.78 1.22
N ASP A 248 -1.73 -2.88 0.60
CA ASP A 248 -1.33 -4.12 1.26
C ASP A 248 -0.08 -4.69 0.56
N THR A 249 0.56 -5.69 1.14
CA THR A 249 1.54 -6.50 0.39
C THR A 249 0.81 -7.60 -0.37
N LEU A 250 1.34 -8.01 -1.54
CA LEU A 250 0.78 -9.13 -2.29
C LEU A 250 0.82 -10.42 -1.47
N GLU A 251 1.85 -10.61 -0.66
CA GLU A 251 1.95 -11.77 0.23
C GLU A 251 0.77 -11.82 1.21
N HIS A 252 0.52 -10.74 1.95
CA HIS A 252 -0.60 -10.65 2.89
C HIS A 252 -1.98 -10.68 2.22
N TYR A 253 -2.10 -10.06 1.04
CA TYR A 253 -3.32 -10.13 0.25
C TYR A 253 -3.66 -11.58 -0.11
N LEU A 254 -2.69 -12.34 -0.63
CA LEU A 254 -2.88 -13.75 -0.95
C LEU A 254 -3.15 -14.62 0.29
N ASP A 255 -2.61 -14.28 1.47
CA ASP A 255 -2.95 -15.01 2.71
C ASP A 255 -4.43 -14.91 3.10
N LYS A 256 -5.14 -13.87 2.64
CA LYS A 256 -6.58 -13.68 2.89
C LYS A 256 -7.47 -14.30 1.82
N HIS A 257 -6.93 -14.51 0.62
CA HIS A 257 -7.71 -14.84 -0.57
C HIS A 257 -7.40 -16.23 -1.15
N ASP A 258 -6.19 -16.76 -0.97
CA ASP A 258 -5.82 -18.10 -1.41
C ASP A 258 -6.26 -19.17 -0.39
N PRO A 259 -7.15 -20.12 -0.77
CA PRO A 259 -7.72 -21.10 0.15
C PRO A 259 -6.70 -21.95 0.92
N CYS A 260 -5.54 -22.25 0.34
CA CYS A 260 -4.52 -23.06 1.02
C CYS A 260 -3.65 -22.25 1.99
N ARG A 261 -3.64 -20.92 1.86
CA ARG A 261 -2.86 -19.99 2.68
C ARG A 261 -3.70 -19.38 3.81
N CYS A 262 -5.01 -19.28 3.59
CA CYS A 262 -5.97 -18.82 4.58
C CYS A 262 -5.76 -19.50 5.94
N THR A 263 -5.21 -18.75 6.89
CA THR A 263 -5.06 -19.17 8.29
C THR A 263 -6.39 -19.21 9.02
N SER A 264 -7.50 -18.80 8.39
CA SER A 264 -8.85 -18.95 8.91
C SER A 264 -9.12 -20.44 9.15
N LEU A 265 -9.28 -20.78 10.43
CA LEU A 265 -9.43 -22.12 10.99
C LEU A 265 -10.63 -22.94 10.47
N SER A 266 -11.35 -22.47 9.45
CA SER A 266 -12.58 -23.09 8.95
C SER A 266 -12.37 -24.10 7.80
N HIS A 267 -11.22 -24.09 7.11
CA HIS A 267 -10.97 -25.01 5.99
C HIS A 267 -9.93 -26.11 6.25
N LYS A 268 -9.35 -26.20 7.46
CA LYS A 268 -8.39 -27.26 7.80
C LYS A 268 -9.02 -28.65 7.99
N GLN A 269 -10.35 -28.80 7.90
CA GLN A 269 -11.03 -30.10 7.99
C GLN A 269 -11.51 -30.63 6.62
N ALA A 270 -10.63 -30.69 5.61
CA ALA A 270 -10.90 -31.55 4.45
C ALA A 270 -9.64 -31.77 3.60
N ARG A 271 -8.57 -32.37 4.15
CA ARG A 271 -7.54 -33.09 3.35
C ARG A 271 -6.54 -33.82 4.24
N ARG A 272 -7.01 -34.85 4.93
CA ARG A 272 -6.18 -36.04 5.16
C ARG A 272 -6.63 -37.10 4.16
N GLY A 273 -5.78 -37.38 3.18
CA GLY A 273 -5.91 -38.52 2.29
C GLY A 273 -5.95 -38.16 0.80
N ARG A 274 -4.77 -38.01 0.17
CA ARG A 274 -4.38 -38.82 -0.99
C ARG A 274 -2.94 -38.52 -1.42
N SER A 275 -2.25 -39.60 -1.77
CA SER A 275 -0.86 -39.80 -2.19
C SER A 275 -0.59 -39.28 -3.63
N PRO A 276 0.69 -39.23 -4.07
CA PRO A 276 1.16 -38.24 -5.04
C PRO A 276 1.23 -38.78 -6.48
N GLN A 277 0.95 -37.91 -7.45
CA GLN A 277 1.70 -37.73 -8.71
C GLN A 277 0.85 -36.96 -9.73
N GLN A 278 1.27 -35.75 -10.08
CA GLN A 278 1.39 -35.31 -11.47
C GLN A 278 2.15 -33.97 -11.50
N GLN A 279 3.24 -33.92 -12.25
CA GLN A 279 3.91 -32.67 -12.61
C GLN A 279 2.90 -31.82 -13.40
N VAL A 280 2.59 -30.63 -12.90
CA VAL A 280 1.76 -29.66 -13.62
C VAL A 280 2.68 -28.57 -14.15
N GLN A 281 2.63 -28.35 -15.46
CA GLN A 281 3.38 -27.30 -16.16
C GLN A 281 2.79 -25.93 -15.81
N HIS A 282 3.67 -24.97 -15.58
CA HIS A 282 3.34 -23.56 -15.37
C HIS A 282 2.97 -22.94 -16.72
N GLU A 283 1.78 -22.33 -16.84
CA GLU A 283 1.46 -21.53 -18.02
C GLU A 283 0.75 -20.23 -17.61
N VAL A 284 1.46 -19.11 -17.78
CA VAL A 284 0.85 -17.77 -17.85
C VAL A 284 0.41 -17.58 -19.29
N ARG A 285 -0.90 -17.62 -19.51
CA ARG A 285 -1.45 -17.47 -20.86
C ARG A 285 -1.55 -15.98 -21.22
N LEU A 286 -0.74 -15.55 -22.17
CA LEU A 286 -0.87 -14.25 -22.84
C LEU A 286 -1.97 -14.35 -23.90
N CYS A 287 -2.95 -13.43 -23.88
CA CYS A 287 -3.95 -13.34 -24.94
C CYS A 287 -3.49 -12.36 -26.03
N PRO A 288 -3.51 -12.72 -27.33
CA PRO A 288 -3.38 -11.75 -28.41
C PRO A 288 -4.69 -10.97 -28.60
N ALA A 289 -4.57 -9.67 -28.86
CA ALA A 289 -5.70 -8.77 -29.10
C ALA A 289 -6.39 -9.08 -30.44
N ALA A 290 -7.73 -9.14 -30.43
CA ALA A 290 -8.54 -9.15 -31.64
C ALA A 290 -9.67 -8.12 -31.55
N ARG A 291 -9.72 -7.28 -32.58
CA ARG A 291 -10.67 -6.20 -32.85
C ARG A 291 -12.12 -6.72 -32.93
N SER A 292 -13.07 -5.93 -32.42
CA SER A 292 -14.54 -6.10 -32.54
C SER A 292 -15.05 -5.75 -33.97
N PRO A 293 -16.35 -5.90 -34.37
CA PRO A 293 -17.58 -6.12 -33.57
C PRO A 293 -18.70 -7.11 -34.10
N GLN A 294 -19.35 -7.83 -33.17
CA GLN A 294 -20.76 -8.38 -33.11
C GLN A 294 -21.36 -9.29 -34.23
N PRO A 295 -22.53 -9.96 -34.02
CA PRO A 295 -22.96 -10.84 -32.92
C PRO A 295 -23.49 -12.22 -33.44
N ALA A 296 -23.29 -13.32 -32.70
CA ALA A 296 -24.03 -14.56 -32.95
C ALA A 296 -24.20 -15.38 -31.67
N LEU A 297 -25.46 -15.57 -31.28
CA LEU A 297 -25.92 -16.54 -30.31
C LEU A 297 -25.61 -17.96 -30.81
N LEU A 298 -24.90 -18.76 -30.03
CA LEU A 298 -24.90 -20.22 -30.15
C LEU A 298 -25.03 -20.86 -28.77
N LEU A 299 -26.24 -21.35 -28.49
CA LEU A 299 -26.55 -22.31 -27.45
C LEU A 299 -25.75 -23.60 -27.71
N VAL A 300 -24.99 -24.07 -26.72
CA VAL A 300 -24.47 -25.44 -26.72
C VAL A 300 -24.96 -26.13 -25.46
N SER A 301 -26.02 -26.91 -25.64
CA SER A 301 -26.52 -27.90 -24.68
C SER A 301 -25.50 -29.03 -24.54
N ARG A 302 -25.16 -29.42 -23.31
CA ARG A 302 -24.36 -30.61 -23.02
C ARG A 302 -25.26 -31.72 -22.50
N SER A 303 -25.43 -32.76 -23.31
CA SER A 303 -25.94 -34.06 -22.91
C SER A 303 -24.96 -34.74 -21.95
N GLN A 304 -25.46 -35.21 -20.80
CA GLN A 304 -24.75 -36.14 -19.93
C GLN A 304 -25.29 -37.54 -20.20
N SER A 305 -24.43 -38.46 -20.66
CA SER A 305 -24.68 -39.90 -20.54
C SER A 305 -23.99 -40.39 -19.26
N PRO A 306 -24.68 -41.13 -18.38
CA PRO A 306 -24.07 -41.64 -17.16
C PRO A 306 -23.10 -42.79 -17.46
N LEU A 307 -21.96 -42.81 -16.76
CA LEU A 307 -21.01 -43.93 -16.78
C LEU A 307 -21.57 -45.10 -15.95
N PRO A 308 -21.31 -46.36 -16.34
CA PRO A 308 -21.79 -47.54 -15.62
C PRO A 308 -21.03 -47.74 -14.29
N PRO A 309 -21.64 -48.42 -13.30
CA PRO A 309 -21.02 -48.64 -12.00
C PRO A 309 -19.94 -49.73 -12.10
N VAL A 310 -18.77 -49.47 -11.53
CA VAL A 310 -17.73 -50.47 -11.32
C VAL A 310 -17.86 -51.02 -9.90
N PRO A 311 -17.92 -52.35 -9.71
CA PRO A 311 -18.12 -52.95 -8.40
C PRO A 311 -16.78 -53.11 -7.63
N TRP A 312 -16.89 -52.83 -6.33
CA TRP A 312 -15.95 -53.02 -5.21
C TRP A 312 -14.78 -52.05 -5.10
#